data_AF-A0A0J1KNK7-F1
#
_entry.id   AF-A0A0J1KNK7-F1
#
_cell.length_a   1.000
_cell.length_b   1.000
_cell.length_c   1.000
_cell.angle_alpha   90.00
_cell.angle_beta   90.00
_cell.angle_gamma   90.00
#
_symmetry.space_group_name_H-M   'P 1'
#
loop_
_entity.id
_entity.type
_entity.pdbx_description
1 polymer ?
#
loop_
_entity_poly.entity_id
_entity_poly.type
_entity_poly.pdbx_seq_one_letter_code
_entity_poly.pdbx_strand_id
1 'polypeptide(L)'
;MRKKILLFLLTGLLLSGCSEDPESKISNFASTIEKDTSSVNLHTLSQEDTKKQFKITNDEVSSYVVRSTYTDAELVEYGVFYLTDKENSKQVKNKIREHINSVAKRMKNVDETYYEIAKNGIIEEKDQYIFFCIAENQENMKNSFISYFSEEQPTNNEQNIINQN
;
A
#
# COMPACT_ATOMS: atom_id res chain seq x y z
N MET A 1 62.84 -23.17 -5.43
CA MET A 1 62.50 -22.02 -4.57
C MET A 1 61.12 -21.50 -4.91
N ARG A 2 60.38 -21.10 -3.88
CA ARG A 2 58.94 -20.88 -3.82
C ARG A 2 58.47 -19.72 -4.71
N LYS A 3 57.37 -19.90 -5.45
CA LYS A 3 56.45 -18.81 -5.81
C LYS A 3 55.02 -19.28 -5.57
N LYS A 4 54.46 -18.88 -4.43
CA LYS A 4 53.04 -19.05 -4.08
C LYS A 4 52.27 -18.01 -4.88
N ILE A 5 51.43 -18.44 -5.82
CA ILE A 5 50.49 -17.54 -6.50
C ILE A 5 49.25 -17.42 -5.62
N LEU A 6 48.93 -16.18 -5.30
CA LEU A 6 47.93 -15.70 -4.37
C LEU A 6 46.53 -15.98 -4.93
N LEU A 7 45.75 -16.80 -4.22
CA LEU A 7 44.36 -17.09 -4.53
C LEU A 7 43.50 -15.90 -4.07
N PHE A 8 43.07 -15.04 -5.00
CA PHE A 8 42.08 -14.00 -4.73
C PHE A 8 40.68 -14.64 -4.67
N LEU A 9 40.30 -15.10 -3.48
CA LEU A 9 38.92 -15.43 -3.12
C LEU A 9 38.15 -14.11 -2.98
N LEU A 10 37.68 -13.58 -4.12
CA LEU A 10 36.72 -12.48 -4.15
C LEU A 10 35.33 -13.08 -3.87
N THR A 11 35.09 -13.51 -2.62
CA THR A 11 33.75 -13.80 -2.14
C THR A 11 33.02 -12.47 -1.98
N GLY A 12 32.46 -11.96 -3.07
CA GLY A 12 31.43 -10.94 -3.00
C GLY A 12 30.28 -11.53 -2.20
N LEU A 13 30.20 -11.14 -0.93
CA LEU A 13 28.95 -11.21 -0.17
C LEU A 13 27.95 -10.35 -0.94
N LEU A 14 27.20 -11.01 -1.83
CA LEU A 14 25.89 -10.52 -2.20
C LEU A 14 25.10 -10.52 -0.90
N LEU A 15 25.03 -9.35 -0.25
CA LEU A 15 23.96 -9.03 0.68
C LEU A 15 22.68 -9.08 -0.16
N SER A 16 22.17 -10.28 -0.41
CA SER A 16 20.77 -10.48 -0.75
C SER A 16 20.00 -10.05 0.49
N GLY A 17 19.77 -8.74 0.61
CA GLY A 17 18.75 -8.24 1.51
C GLY A 17 17.49 -9.00 1.15
N CYS A 18 16.94 -9.73 2.11
CA CYS A 18 15.56 -10.21 2.03
C CYS A 18 14.68 -8.96 1.95
N SER A 19 14.52 -8.41 0.75
CA SER A 19 13.41 -7.51 0.49
C SER A 19 12.17 -8.37 0.52
N GLU A 20 11.26 -8.09 1.46
CA GLU A 20 9.90 -8.63 1.41
C GLU A 20 9.33 -8.41 0.01
N ASP A 21 8.67 -9.42 -0.54
CA ASP A 21 8.01 -9.26 -1.83
C ASP A 21 6.88 -8.21 -1.71
N PRO A 22 6.58 -7.49 -2.80
CA PRO A 22 5.59 -6.42 -2.76
C PRO A 22 4.19 -6.85 -2.35
N GLU A 23 3.78 -8.09 -2.63
CA GLU A 23 2.44 -8.58 -2.27
C GLU A 23 2.34 -8.79 -0.76
N SER A 24 3.34 -9.43 -0.14
CA SER A 24 3.44 -9.56 1.31
C SER A 24 3.44 -8.19 2.00
N LYS A 25 4.24 -7.25 1.48
CA LYS A 25 4.31 -5.90 2.06
C LYS A 25 2.99 -5.13 1.94
N ILE A 26 2.28 -5.27 0.81
CA ILE A 26 0.94 -4.69 0.62
C ILE A 26 -0.08 -5.27 1.60
N SER A 27 -0.05 -6.58 1.83
CA SER A 27 -0.91 -7.23 2.84
C SER A 27 -0.63 -6.70 4.24
N ASN A 28 0.63 -6.45 4.57
CA ASN A 28 1.03 -5.87 5.85
C ASN A 28 0.60 -4.40 6.00
N PHE A 29 0.69 -3.59 4.94
CA PHE A 29 0.13 -2.24 4.93
C PHE A 29 -1.36 -2.26 5.23
N ALA A 30 -2.14 -3.11 4.54
CA ALA A 30 -3.57 -3.22 4.78
C ALA A 30 -3.87 -3.58 6.23
N SER A 31 -3.20 -4.60 6.75
CA SER A 31 -3.36 -5.06 8.14
C SER A 31 -3.00 -3.97 9.16
N THR A 32 -2.01 -3.12 8.86
CA THR A 32 -1.60 -2.02 9.74
C THR A 32 -2.60 -0.88 9.72
N ILE A 33 -3.03 -0.46 8.54
CA ILE A 33 -4.02 0.61 8.35
C ILE A 33 -5.37 0.22 8.95
N GLU A 34 -5.79 -1.04 8.81
CA GLU A 34 -7.10 -1.53 9.30
C GLU A 34 -7.19 -1.60 10.83
N LYS A 35 -6.07 -1.63 11.56
CA LYS A 35 -6.10 -1.50 13.03
C LYS A 35 -6.72 -0.16 13.46
N ASP A 36 -6.58 0.87 12.63
CA ASP A 36 -7.12 2.21 12.89
C ASP A 36 -8.54 2.41 12.35
N THR A 37 -9.10 1.45 11.61
CA THR A 37 -10.46 1.51 11.03
C THR A 37 -11.52 0.87 11.93
N SER A 38 -11.21 0.70 13.22
CA SER A 38 -12.04 0.11 14.28
C SER A 38 -13.55 0.30 14.06
N SER A 39 -14.22 -0.74 13.54
CA SER A 39 -15.69 -0.93 13.37
C SER A 39 -16.26 -0.91 11.93
N VAL A 40 -15.47 -0.58 10.90
CA VAL A 40 -15.99 -0.50 9.53
C VAL A 40 -15.86 -1.85 8.80
N ASN A 41 -16.96 -2.34 8.20
CA ASN A 41 -16.95 -3.58 7.43
C ASN A 41 -16.40 -3.33 6.02
N LEU A 42 -15.09 -3.51 5.87
CA LEU A 42 -14.37 -3.33 4.62
C LEU A 42 -14.30 -4.63 3.84
N HIS A 43 -14.40 -4.52 2.53
CA HIS A 43 -14.10 -5.61 1.60
C HIS A 43 -13.01 -5.19 0.63
N THR A 44 -12.25 -6.16 0.14
CA THR A 44 -11.28 -5.91 -0.93
C THR A 44 -11.95 -6.00 -2.29
N LEU A 45 -11.71 -4.98 -3.11
CA LEU A 45 -12.11 -4.99 -4.51
C LEU A 45 -11.34 -6.08 -5.26
N SER A 46 -12.01 -6.70 -6.23
CA SER A 46 -11.35 -7.66 -7.09
C SER A 46 -10.25 -7.00 -7.93
N GLN A 47 -9.34 -7.82 -8.46
CA GLN A 47 -8.29 -7.34 -9.35
C GLN A 47 -8.89 -6.62 -10.57
N GLU A 48 -9.94 -7.21 -11.16
CA GLU A 48 -10.63 -6.67 -12.33
C GLU A 48 -11.33 -5.34 -12.02
N ASP A 49 -12.08 -5.28 -10.92
CA ASP A 49 -12.81 -4.08 -10.52
C ASP A 49 -11.86 -2.94 -10.21
N THR A 50 -10.76 -3.22 -9.50
CA THR A 50 -9.74 -2.22 -9.20
C THR A 50 -9.13 -1.63 -10.48
N LYS A 51 -8.74 -2.48 -11.44
CA LYS A 51 -8.20 -2.02 -12.73
C LYS A 51 -9.19 -1.16 -13.49
N LYS A 52 -10.46 -1.57 -13.51
CA LYS A 52 -11.52 -0.84 -14.20
C LYS A 52 -11.81 0.50 -13.53
N GLN A 53 -11.91 0.53 -12.21
CA GLN A 53 -12.24 1.70 -11.42
C GLN A 53 -11.15 2.76 -11.47
N PHE A 54 -9.89 2.35 -11.29
CA PHE A 54 -8.74 3.24 -11.30
C PHE A 54 -8.11 3.39 -12.69
N LYS A 55 -8.61 2.67 -13.71
CA LYS A 55 -8.05 2.64 -15.08
C LYS A 55 -6.55 2.36 -15.13
N ILE A 56 -6.04 1.54 -14.20
CA ILE A 56 -4.62 1.17 -14.11
C ILE A 56 -4.33 -0.10 -14.91
N THR A 57 -3.09 -0.26 -15.37
CA THR A 57 -2.62 -1.47 -16.07
C THR A 57 -1.51 -2.17 -15.29
N ASN A 58 -1.20 -3.42 -15.67
CA ASN A 58 -0.10 -4.19 -15.08
C ASN A 58 1.29 -3.58 -15.34
N ASP A 59 1.43 -2.80 -16.41
CA ASP A 59 2.68 -2.12 -16.74
C ASP A 59 2.93 -0.93 -15.80
N GLU A 60 1.88 -0.40 -15.21
CA GLU A 60 1.93 0.75 -14.31
C GLU A 60 2.07 0.32 -12.84
N VAL A 61 1.30 -0.69 -12.45
CA VAL A 61 1.15 -1.18 -11.09
C VAL A 61 1.28 -2.70 -11.09
N SER A 62 2.23 -3.22 -10.31
CA SER A 62 2.51 -4.65 -10.25
C SER A 62 1.72 -5.35 -9.14
N SER A 63 1.37 -4.64 -8.06
CA SER A 63 0.54 -5.17 -6.98
C SER A 63 -0.25 -4.05 -6.28
N TYR A 64 -1.40 -4.40 -5.71
CA TYR A 64 -2.25 -3.45 -4.99
C TYR A 64 -3.24 -4.13 -4.05
N VAL A 65 -3.70 -3.36 -3.07
CA VAL A 65 -4.90 -3.64 -2.27
C VAL A 65 -5.78 -2.41 -2.28
N VAL A 66 -7.07 -2.60 -2.53
CA VAL A 66 -8.07 -1.55 -2.38
C VAL A 66 -9.21 -2.10 -1.52
N ARG A 67 -9.56 -1.35 -0.48
CA ARG A 67 -10.64 -1.65 0.44
C ARG A 67 -11.72 -0.60 0.33
N SER A 68 -12.98 -1.01 0.36
CA SER A 68 -14.10 -0.08 0.54
C SER A 68 -15.19 -0.68 1.40
N THR A 69 -16.10 0.17 1.88
CA THR A 69 -17.38 -0.28 2.43
C THR A 69 -18.29 -0.84 1.35
N TYR A 70 -19.19 -1.75 1.73
CA TYR A 70 -20.20 -2.33 0.83
C TYR A 70 -21.33 -1.36 0.49
N THR A 71 -21.58 -0.40 1.38
CA THR A 71 -22.72 0.51 1.30
C THR A 71 -22.26 1.93 1.55
N ASP A 72 -22.94 2.88 0.94
CA ASP A 72 -22.69 4.32 1.15
C ASP A 72 -23.11 4.82 2.55
N ALA A 73 -23.52 3.93 3.47
CA ALA A 73 -23.87 4.27 4.85
C ALA A 73 -22.66 4.66 5.72
N GLU A 74 -21.46 4.26 5.32
CA GLU A 74 -20.19 4.74 5.87
C GLU A 74 -19.23 4.90 4.69
N LEU A 75 -18.77 6.12 4.44
CA LEU A 75 -17.84 6.38 3.33
C LEU A 75 -16.41 6.13 3.79
N VAL A 76 -15.93 4.89 3.59
CA VAL A 76 -14.52 4.53 3.75
C VAL A 76 -14.05 3.79 2.52
N GLU A 77 -13.02 4.34 1.87
CA GLU A 77 -12.30 3.71 0.77
C GLU A 77 -10.82 4.05 0.88
N TYR A 78 -9.94 3.06 0.80
CA TYR A 78 -8.51 3.30 0.74
C TYR A 78 -7.80 2.25 -0.11
N GLY A 79 -6.57 2.54 -0.50
CA GLY A 79 -5.74 1.52 -1.13
C GLY A 79 -4.27 1.88 -1.17
N VAL A 80 -3.47 0.85 -1.41
CA VAL A 80 -2.03 0.93 -1.60
C VAL A 80 -1.69 0.28 -2.93
N PHE A 81 -0.96 1.01 -3.77
CA PHE A 81 -0.50 0.58 -5.07
C PHE A 81 1.03 0.53 -5.09
N TYR A 82 1.62 -0.60 -5.49
CA TYR A 82 3.05 -0.71 -5.75
C TYR A 82 3.31 -0.56 -7.25
N LEU A 83 4.06 0.48 -7.59
CA LEU A 83 4.40 0.83 -8.96
C LEU A 83 5.43 -0.14 -9.54
N THR A 84 5.23 -0.52 -10.80
CA THR A 84 6.24 -1.26 -11.57
C THR A 84 7.50 -0.43 -11.79
N ASP A 85 7.34 0.88 -11.99
CA ASP A 85 8.41 1.87 -12.11
C ASP A 85 7.98 3.18 -11.41
N LYS A 86 8.90 3.82 -10.70
CA LYS A 86 8.67 5.11 -10.04
C LYS A 86 8.27 6.22 -11.02
N GLU A 87 8.68 6.14 -12.29
CA GLU A 87 8.26 7.07 -13.33
C GLU A 87 6.74 7.07 -13.55
N ASN A 88 6.06 5.95 -13.26
CA ASN A 88 4.61 5.83 -13.33
C ASN A 88 3.87 6.60 -12.22
N SER A 89 4.59 7.14 -11.23
CA SER A 89 3.98 7.80 -10.06
C SER A 89 3.00 8.91 -10.45
N LYS A 90 3.41 9.82 -11.35
CA LYS A 90 2.58 10.96 -11.73
C LYS A 90 1.26 10.52 -12.38
N GLN A 91 1.33 9.56 -13.32
CA GLN A 91 0.13 9.10 -14.03
C GLN A 91 -0.80 8.30 -13.12
N VAL A 92 -0.28 7.44 -12.26
CA VAL A 92 -1.11 6.65 -11.32
C VAL A 92 -1.78 7.56 -10.30
N LYS A 93 -1.07 8.55 -9.73
CA LYS A 93 -1.68 9.56 -8.84
C LYS A 93 -2.78 10.37 -9.53
N ASN A 94 -2.65 10.67 -10.81
CA ASN A 94 -3.70 11.36 -11.56
C ASN A 94 -4.95 10.49 -11.71
N LYS A 95 -4.78 9.21 -12.04
CA LYS A 95 -5.89 8.25 -12.13
C LYS A 95 -6.62 8.05 -10.79
N ILE A 96 -5.87 7.95 -9.69
CA ILE A 96 -6.43 7.92 -8.34
C ILE A 96 -7.21 9.21 -8.04
N ARG A 97 -6.67 10.38 -8.41
CA ARG A 97 -7.36 11.66 -8.22
C ARG A 97 -8.64 11.76 -9.04
N GLU A 98 -8.66 11.23 -10.27
CA GLU A 98 -9.89 11.11 -11.07
C GLU A 98 -10.94 10.27 -10.35
N HIS A 99 -10.54 9.15 -9.74
CA HIS A 99 -11.43 8.30 -8.96
C HIS A 99 -11.99 9.05 -7.74
N ILE A 100 -11.14 9.67 -6.93
CA ILE A 100 -11.55 10.48 -5.76
C ILE A 100 -12.56 11.57 -6.17
N ASN A 101 -12.28 12.28 -7.26
CA ASN A 101 -13.21 13.30 -7.80
C ASN A 101 -14.55 12.69 -8.25
N SER A 102 -14.53 11.49 -8.81
CA SER A 102 -15.73 10.74 -9.19
C SER A 102 -16.55 10.35 -7.96
N VAL A 103 -15.91 9.86 -6.89
CA VAL A 103 -16.55 9.57 -5.60
C VAL A 103 -17.21 10.83 -5.04
N ALA A 104 -16.47 11.94 -4.95
CA ALA A 104 -17.00 13.21 -4.47
C ALA A 104 -18.21 13.66 -5.28
N LYS A 105 -18.14 13.59 -6.61
CA LYS A 105 -19.28 13.95 -7.48
C LYS A 105 -20.53 13.10 -7.20
N ARG A 106 -20.38 11.81 -6.90
CA ARG A 106 -21.52 10.96 -6.52
C ARG A 106 -22.09 11.40 -5.17
N MET A 107 -21.23 11.63 -4.18
CA MET A 107 -21.64 11.98 -2.81
C MET A 107 -22.31 13.35 -2.70
N LYS A 108 -22.02 14.29 -3.62
CA LYS A 108 -22.66 15.61 -3.67
C LYS A 108 -24.21 15.55 -3.68
N ASN A 109 -24.79 14.49 -4.24
CA ASN A 109 -26.25 14.32 -4.28
C ASN A 109 -26.78 13.39 -3.18
N VAL A 110 -25.90 12.84 -2.34
CA VAL A 110 -26.22 11.85 -1.30
C VAL A 110 -26.12 12.48 0.07
N ASP A 111 -24.96 13.04 0.42
CA ASP A 111 -24.67 13.65 1.72
C ASP A 111 -23.52 14.68 1.58
N GLU A 112 -23.73 15.90 2.09
CA GLU A 112 -22.74 16.99 2.01
C GLU A 112 -21.48 16.69 2.83
N THR A 113 -21.62 15.99 3.96
CA THR A 113 -20.49 15.55 4.79
C THR A 113 -19.63 14.57 4.01
N TYR A 114 -20.25 13.59 3.36
CA TYR A 114 -19.54 12.62 2.50
C TYR A 114 -18.94 13.26 1.25
N TYR A 115 -19.58 14.29 0.70
CA TYR A 115 -18.99 15.11 -0.35
C TYR A 115 -17.69 15.76 0.11
N GLU A 116 -17.69 16.42 1.27
CA GLU A 116 -16.49 17.07 1.79
C GLU A 116 -15.41 16.07 2.21
N ILE A 117 -15.76 14.90 2.76
CA ILE A 117 -14.80 13.81 3.04
C ILE A 117 -14.14 13.34 1.73
N ALA A 118 -14.92 13.00 0.71
CA ALA A 118 -14.40 12.55 -0.58
C ALA A 118 -13.54 13.60 -1.29
N LYS A 119 -14.01 14.85 -1.30
CA LYS A 119 -13.30 15.97 -1.93
C LYS A 119 -11.93 16.23 -1.30
N ASN A 120 -11.79 15.98 0.00
CA ASN A 120 -10.54 16.13 0.73
C ASN A 120 -9.72 14.84 0.80
N GLY A 121 -10.08 13.83 -0.01
CA GLY A 121 -9.35 12.55 -0.08
C GLY A 121 -7.85 12.73 -0.30
N ILE A 122 -7.07 11.92 0.41
CA ILE A 122 -5.61 12.03 0.47
C ILE A 122 -4.96 11.12 -0.57
N ILE A 123 -3.84 11.57 -1.12
CA ILE A 123 -2.90 10.73 -1.87
C ILE A 123 -1.50 10.98 -1.30
N GLU A 124 -0.83 9.94 -0.84
CA GLU A 124 0.52 9.99 -0.29
C GLU A 124 1.45 9.04 -1.07
N GLU A 125 2.71 9.43 -1.24
CA GLU A 125 3.72 8.62 -1.95
C GLU A 125 4.92 8.38 -1.03
N LYS A 126 5.35 7.12 -0.95
CA LYS A 126 6.60 6.71 -0.33
C LYS A 126 7.28 5.65 -1.18
N ASP A 127 8.50 5.93 -1.60
CA ASP A 127 9.27 5.11 -2.55
C ASP A 127 8.49 4.80 -3.84
N GLN A 128 8.13 3.53 -4.06
CA GLN A 128 7.31 3.05 -5.18
C GLN A 128 5.87 2.75 -4.77
N TYR A 129 5.47 3.13 -3.56
CA TYR A 129 4.13 2.93 -3.03
C TYR A 129 3.33 4.22 -3.09
N ILE A 130 2.10 4.12 -3.56
CA ILE A 130 1.10 5.19 -3.49
C ILE A 130 -0.04 4.71 -2.60
N PHE A 131 -0.32 5.48 -1.56
CA PHE A 131 -1.49 5.34 -0.72
C PHE A 131 -2.55 6.36 -1.13
N PHE A 132 -3.82 5.98 -1.07
CA PHE A 132 -4.92 6.92 -1.06
C PHE A 132 -5.96 6.55 0.00
N CYS A 133 -6.72 7.54 0.45
CA CYS A 133 -7.82 7.33 1.37
C CYS A 133 -8.91 8.39 1.21
N ILE A 134 -10.15 7.93 1.34
CA ILE A 134 -11.38 8.68 1.50
C ILE A 134 -12.03 8.14 2.78
N ALA A 135 -11.88 8.86 3.89
CA ALA A 135 -12.47 8.49 5.17
C ALA A 135 -12.46 9.68 6.13
N GLU A 136 -13.29 9.67 7.16
CA GLU A 136 -13.24 10.67 8.24
C GLU A 136 -11.88 10.69 8.96
N ASN A 137 -11.30 9.51 9.21
CA ASN A 137 -10.01 9.33 9.86
C ASN A 137 -8.83 9.24 8.87
N GLN A 138 -8.97 9.77 7.65
CA GLN A 138 -7.96 9.65 6.57
C GLN A 138 -6.54 10.09 6.97
N GLU A 139 -6.41 11.07 7.86
CA GLU A 139 -5.12 11.53 8.39
C GLU A 139 -4.44 10.47 9.26
N ASN A 140 -5.18 9.76 10.10
CA ASN A 140 -4.64 8.67 10.92
C ASN A 140 -4.19 7.52 10.02
N MET A 141 -5.01 7.13 9.04
CA MET A 141 -4.66 6.06 8.09
C MET A 141 -3.43 6.41 7.26
N LYS A 142 -3.29 7.68 6.82
CA LYS A 142 -2.08 8.19 6.17
C LYS A 142 -0.87 8.06 7.08
N ASN A 143 -0.99 8.44 8.35
CA ASN A 143 0.11 8.35 9.30
C ASN A 143 0.54 6.90 9.51
N SER A 144 -0.40 5.95 9.60
CA SER A 144 -0.07 4.52 9.71
C SER A 144 0.63 3.97 8.47
N PHE A 145 0.24 4.42 7.27
CA PHE A 145 1.00 4.15 6.05
C PHE A 145 2.43 4.67 6.11
N ILE A 146 2.65 5.92 6.57
CA ILE A 146 3.98 6.53 6.66
C ILE A 146 4.84 5.86 7.75
N SER A 147 4.25 5.58 8.92
CA SER A 147 4.94 4.97 10.06
C SER A 147 5.45 3.57 9.74
N TYR A 148 4.76 2.81 8.91
CA TYR A 148 5.23 1.50 8.44
C TYR A 148 6.62 1.55 7.77
N PHE A 149 6.99 2.68 7.14
CA PHE A 149 8.33 2.88 6.58
C PHE A 149 9.38 3.33 7.61
N SER A 150 8.94 3.83 8.76
CA SER A 150 9.81 4.37 9.81
C SER A 150 10.11 3.35 10.92
N GLU A 151 9.25 2.36 11.08
CA GLU A 151 9.45 1.26 12.03
C GLU A 151 10.38 0.20 11.43
N GLU A 152 11.45 -0.16 12.16
CA GLU A 152 12.17 -1.42 11.90
C GLU A 152 11.16 -2.55 12.06
N GLN A 153 10.69 -3.09 10.92
CA GLN A 153 9.73 -4.20 10.92
C GLN A 153 10.27 -5.33 11.83
N PRO A 154 9.49 -5.85 12.78
CA PRO A 154 9.97 -6.92 13.65
C PRO A 154 10.35 -8.11 12.78
N THR A 155 11.64 -8.44 12.74
CA THR A 155 12.14 -9.61 12.04
C THR A 155 11.53 -10.85 12.71
N ASN A 156 10.78 -11.65 11.95
CA ASN A 156 10.21 -12.94 12.38
C ASN A 156 11.30 -13.96 12.74
N ASN A 157 12.01 -13.76 13.86
CA ASN A 157 13.01 -14.68 14.40
C ASN A 157 12.52 -15.43 15.66
N GLU A 158 11.25 -15.27 16.06
CA GLU A 158 10.73 -15.86 17.31
C GLU A 158 9.78 -17.05 17.12
N GLN A 159 9.93 -17.86 16.06
CA GLN A 159 9.17 -19.13 15.92
C GLN A 159 10.01 -20.41 15.97
N ASN A 160 11.31 -20.36 16.29
CA ASN A 160 12.16 -21.57 16.34
C ASN A 160 12.83 -21.89 17.68
N ILE A 161 12.30 -21.38 18.81
CA ILE A 161 12.81 -21.76 20.15
C ILE A 161 11.66 -22.20 21.07
N ILE A 162 10.72 -23.01 20.59
CA ILE A 162 9.83 -23.76 21.49
C ILE A 162 9.55 -25.14 20.87
N ASN A 163 10.60 -25.94 20.68
CA ASN A 163 10.48 -27.39 20.44
C ASN A 163 11.83 -28.09 20.72
N GLN A 164 12.45 -27.79 21.85
CA GLN A 164 13.47 -28.66 22.46
C GLN A 164 13.40 -28.52 23.98
N ASN A 165 12.53 -29.31 24.61
CA ASN A 165 12.70 -29.89 25.94
C ASN A 165 11.68 -31.00 26.13
#